data_AF-A0A0S4XPH8-F1
#
_entry.id   AF-A0A0S4XPH8-F1
#
_cell.length_a   1.000
_cell.length_b   1.000
_cell.length_c   1.000
_cell.angle_alpha   90.00
_cell.angle_beta   90.00
_cell.angle_gamma   90.00
#
_symmetry.space_group_name_H-M   'P 1'
#
loop_
_entity.id
_entity.type
_entity.pdbx_description
1 polymer ?
#
loop_
_entity_poly.entity_id
_entity_poly.type
_entity_poly.pdbx_seq_one_letter_code
_entity_poly.pdbx_strand_id
1 'polypeptide(L)' 'MTIDNQKHIKDLEKVLREYHESKLTDSKEQIIYTKGFCKGMIYVMKNLGIINEEDLKRLVADTEFDLPSIYRVKKSTSK' A
#
# COMPACT_ATOMS: atom_id res chain seq x y z
N MET A 1 24.16 3.81 -7.02
CA MET A 1 23.24 3.84 -5.87
C MET A 1 22.43 2.56 -5.93
N THR A 2 22.64 1.62 -5.00
CA THR A 2 21.85 0.39 -4.95
C THR A 2 20.62 0.69 -4.11
N ILE A 3 19.44 0.62 -4.70
CA ILE A 3 18.19 0.80 -3.96
C ILE A 3 18.03 -0.43 -3.05
N ASP A 4 17.92 -0.22 -1.74
CA ASP A 4 17.64 -1.29 -0.79
C ASP A 4 16.13 -1.59 -0.84
N ASN A 5 15.77 -2.46 -1.78
CA ASN A 5 14.38 -2.84 -1.99
C ASN A 5 13.74 -3.42 -0.72
N GLN A 6 14.50 -4.16 0.09
CA GLN A 6 13.97 -4.75 1.33
C GLN A 6 13.63 -3.69 2.37
N LYS A 7 14.45 -2.65 2.50
CA LYS A 7 14.14 -1.52 3.39
C LYS A 7 12.83 -0.84 2.98
N HIS A 8 12.65 -0.54 1.69
CA HIS A 8 11.44 0.11 1.20
C HIS A 8 10.19 -0.75 1.37
N ILE A 9 10.31 -2.08 1.24
CA ILE A 9 9.22 -3.02 1.51
C ILE A 9 8.84 -2.98 3.00
N LYS A 10 9.81 -2.99 3.93
CA LYS A 10 9.54 -2.85 5.37
C LYS A 10 8.87 -1.53 5.72
N ASP A 11 9.30 -0.44 5.10
CA ASP A 11 8.67 0.87 5.29
C ASP A 11 7.21 0.83 4.81
N LEU A 12 6.92 0.18 3.67
CA LEU A 12 5.55 0.01 3.17
C LEU A 12 4.69 -0.83 4.12
N GLU A 13 5.21 -1.93 4.65
CA GLU A 13 4.51 -2.75 5.64
C GLU A 13 4.14 -1.95 6.90
N LYS A 14 5.07 -1.12 7.40
CA LYS A 14 4.83 -0.28 8.57
C LYS A 14 3.67 0.68 8.31
N VAL A 15 3.69 1.35 7.18
CA VAL A 15 2.67 2.34 6.79
C VAL A 15 1.30 1.69 6.60
N LEU A 16 1.25 0.49 6.03
CA LEU A 16 -0.01 -0.24 5.90
C LEU A 16 -0.58 -0.67 7.26
N ARG A 17 0.27 -1.01 8.24
CA ARG A 17 -0.17 -1.23 9.64
C ARG A 17 -0.75 0.04 10.25
N GLU A 18 -0.09 1.19 10.10
CA GLU A 18 -0.61 2.48 10.57
C GLU A 18 -1.97 2.81 9.95
N TYR A 19 -2.17 2.49 8.66
CA TYR A 19 -3.48 2.63 8.02
C TYR A 19 -4.54 1.74 8.68
N HIS A 20 -4.22 0.50 8.99
CA HIS A 20 -5.16 -0.40 9.65
C HIS A 20 -5.49 0.04 11.08
N GLU A 21 -4.49 0.44 11.85
CA GLU A 21 -4.68 1.02 13.18
C GLU A 21 -5.58 2.26 13.12
N SER A 22 -5.42 3.12 12.10
CA SER A 22 -6.29 4.29 11.91
C SER A 22 -7.76 3.91 11.65
N LYS A 23 -8.03 2.73 11.06
CA LYS A 23 -9.39 2.22 10.91
C LYS A 23 -9.97 1.74 12.24
N LEU A 24 -9.15 1.17 13.11
CA LEU A 24 -9.57 0.72 14.44
C LEU A 24 -9.90 1.91 15.36
N THR A 25 -9.25 3.06 15.16
CA THR A 25 -9.52 4.28 15.94
C THR A 25 -10.71 5.10 15.40
N ASP A 26 -11.31 4.70 14.29
CA ASP A 26 -12.43 5.36 13.58
C ASP A 26 -12.22 6.87 13.30
N SER A 27 -10.96 7.31 13.27
CA SER A 27 -10.59 8.69 12.98
C SER A 27 -10.60 8.94 11.47
N LYS A 28 -11.67 9.53 10.96
CA LYS A 28 -11.83 9.81 9.52
C LYS A 28 -10.65 10.57 8.91
N GLU A 29 -10.11 11.56 9.61
CA GLU A 29 -8.95 12.33 9.12
C GLU A 29 -7.70 11.47 9.05
N GLN A 30 -7.41 10.68 10.09
CA GLN A 30 -6.26 9.75 10.05
C GLN A 30 -6.41 8.70 8.96
N ILE A 31 -7.62 8.15 8.77
CA ILE A 31 -7.93 7.18 7.72
C ILE A 31 -7.68 7.79 6.34
N ILE A 32 -8.10 9.03 6.09
CA ILE A 32 -7.87 9.70 4.80
C ILE A 32 -6.37 9.94 4.57
N TYR A 33 -5.67 10.45 5.58
CA TYR A 33 -4.25 10.77 5.51
C TYR A 33 -3.41 9.51 5.23
N THR A 34 -3.53 8.50 6.08
CA THR A 34 -2.76 7.26 5.98
C THR A 34 -3.07 6.50 4.69
N LYS A 35 -4.34 6.47 4.26
CA LYS A 35 -4.73 5.92 2.95
C LYS A 35 -4.06 6.65 1.78
N GLY A 36 -4.02 7.97 1.80
CA GLY A 36 -3.37 8.78 0.77
C GLY A 36 -1.87 8.51 0.72
N PHE A 37 -1.25 8.42 1.88
CA PHE A 37 0.18 8.13 2.01
C PHE A 37 0.53 6.72 1.50
N CYS A 38 -0.22 5.68 1.88
CA CYS A 38 -0.07 4.32 1.32
C CYS A 38 -0.09 4.32 -0.21
N LYS A 39 -1.07 5.03 -0.81
CA LYS A 39 -1.20 5.11 -2.27
C LYS A 39 0.00 5.76 -2.95
N GLY A 40 0.48 6.87 -2.40
CA GLY A 40 1.65 7.58 -2.93
C GLY A 40 2.91 6.71 -2.88
N MET A 41 3.12 6.03 -1.75
CA MET A 41 4.28 5.16 -1.56
C MET A 41 4.27 3.97 -2.52
N ILE A 42 3.12 3.29 -2.67
CA ILE A 42 2.95 2.19 -3.63
C ILE A 42 3.20 2.66 -5.07
N TYR A 43 2.68 3.84 -5.45
CA TYR A 43 2.89 4.41 -6.79
C TYR A 43 4.38 4.62 -7.08
N VAL A 44 5.11 5.23 -6.15
CA VAL A 44 6.56 5.45 -6.28
C VAL A 44 7.32 4.13 -6.37
N MET A 45 7.03 3.19 -5.47
CA MET A 45 7.72 1.89 -5.44
C MET A 45 7.47 1.05 -6.70
N LYS A 46 6.27 1.10 -7.28
CA LYS A 46 5.97 0.48 -8.58
C LYS A 46 6.77 1.11 -9.72
N ASN A 47 6.82 2.44 -9.77
CA ASN A 47 7.55 3.15 -10.82
C ASN A 47 9.07 2.96 -10.74
N LEU A 48 9.59 2.73 -9.54
CA LEU A 48 11.01 2.41 -9.30
C LEU A 48 11.33 0.91 -9.51
N GLY A 49 10.32 0.07 -9.81
CA GLY A 49 10.52 -1.38 -9.96
C GLY A 49 10.88 -2.10 -8.67
N ILE A 50 10.58 -1.50 -7.51
CA ILE A 50 10.87 -2.07 -6.18
C ILE A 50 9.84 -3.16 -5.83
N ILE A 51 8.58 -2.96 -6.22
CA ILE A 51 7.49 -3.90 -6.02
C ILE A 51 6.69 -4.08 -7.32
N ASN A 52 6.27 -5.30 -7.57
CA ASN A 52 5.29 -5.59 -8.61
C ASN A 52 3.88 -5.81 -8.02
N GLU A 53 2.92 -6.16 -8.87
CA GLU A 53 1.55 -6.40 -8.44
C GLU A 53 1.38 -7.68 -7.58
N GLU A 54 2.17 -8.72 -7.82
CA GLU A 54 2.14 -9.94 -7.00
C GLU A 54 2.70 -9.68 -5.59
N ASP A 55 3.81 -8.94 -5.49
CA ASP A 55 4.40 -8.57 -4.20
C ASP A 55 3.39 -7.81 -3.35
N LEU A 56 2.68 -6.86 -3.98
CA LEU A 56 1.66 -6.09 -3.29
C LEU A 56 0.46 -6.95 -2.84
N LYS A 57 0.04 -7.92 -3.67
CA LYS A 57 -1.04 -8.86 -3.31
C LYS A 57 -0.65 -9.71 -2.10
N ARG A 58 0.58 -10.22 -2.05
CA ARG A 58 1.09 -11.01 -0.91
C ARG A 58 1.15 -10.17 0.36
N LEU A 59 1.76 -8.99 0.24
CA LEU A 59 1.98 -8.09 1.37
C LEU A 59 0.68 -7.66 2.04
N VAL A 60 -0.41 -7.59 1.26
CA VAL A 60 -1.73 -7.28 1.80
C VAL A 60 -2.54 -8.51 2.25
N ALA A 61 -2.39 -9.66 1.58
CA ALA A 61 -3.00 -10.90 2.03
C ALA A 61 -2.51 -11.32 3.42
N ASP A 62 -1.20 -11.15 3.68
CA ASP A 62 -0.55 -11.50 4.95
C ASP A 62 -0.92 -10.57 6.12
N THR A 63 -1.65 -9.49 5.84
CA THR A 63 -1.89 -8.41 6.81
C THR A 63 -3.38 -8.09 7.01
N GLU A 64 -4.29 -8.87 6.42
CA GLU A 64 -5.75 -8.68 6.49
C GLU A 64 -6.20 -7.24 6.12
N PHE A 65 -5.41 -6.47 5.35
CA PHE A 65 -5.80 -5.12 5.01
C PHE A 65 -6.86 -5.13 3.91
N ASP A 66 -7.95 -4.38 4.15
CA ASP A 66 -9.03 -4.20 3.17
C ASP A 66 -8.57 -3.35 1.96
N LEU A 67 -8.03 -4.06 0.96
CA LEU A 67 -7.45 -3.66 -0.33
C LEU A 67 -8.29 -2.77 -1.25
N PRO A 68 -9.62 -2.96 -1.42
CA PRO A 68 -10.41 -2.25 -2.43
C PRO A 68 -10.34 -0.73 -2.29
N SER A 69 -10.00 -0.24 -1.10
CA SER A 69 -9.88 1.17 -0.77
C SER A 69 -8.54 1.79 -1.20
N ILE A 70 -7.43 1.03 -1.17
CA ILE A 70 -6.06 1.50 -1.42
C ILE A 70 -5.60 1.12 -2.83
N TYR A 71 -5.92 -0.09 -3.26
CA TYR A 71 -5.46 -0.71 -4.49
C TYR A 71 -6.64 -1.03 -5.42
N ARG A 72 -7.47 -0.03 -5.71
CA ARG A 72 -8.44 -0.18 -6.81
C ARG A 72 -7.65 -0.06 -8.12
N VAL A 73 -7.07 -1.16 -8.57
CA VAL A 73 -6.74 -1.30 -10.00
C VAL A 73 -8.10 -1.19 -10.69
N LYS A 74 -8.33 -0.10 -11.44
CA LYS A 74 -9.38 -0.16 -12.45
C LYS A 74 -9.04 -1.41 -13.24
N LYS A 75 -9.89 -2.46 -13.19
CA LYS A 75 -9.85 -3.47 -14.24
C LYS A 75 -9.93 -2.64 -15.51
N SER A 76 -8.83 -2.55 -16.24
CA SER A 76 -8.87 -2.11 -17.61
C SER A 76 -9.79 -3.12 -18.26
N THR A 77 -11.07 -2.77 -18.39
CA THR A 77 -11.96 -3.43 -19.32
C THR A 77 -11.28 -3.25 -20.66
N SER A 78 -10.52 -4.27 -21.07
CA SER A 78 -10.22 -4.49 -22.48
C SER A 78 -11.60 -4.59 -23.14
N LYS A 79 -11.95 -3.53 -23.86
CA LYS A 79 -12.95 -3.58 -24.91
C LYS A 79 -12.21 -3.80 -26.22
#